data_AF-A0A3N1XAY7-F1
#
_entry.id   AF-A0A3N1XAY7-F1
#
_cell.length_a   1.000
_cell.length_b   1.000
_cell.length_c   1.000
_cell.angle_alpha   90.00
_cell.angle_beta   90.00
_cell.angle_gamma   90.00
#
_symmetry.space_group_name_H-M   'P 1'
#
loop_
_entity.id
_entity.type
_entity.pdbx_description
1 polymer ?
#
loop_
_entity_poly.entity_id
_entity_poly.type
_entity_poly.pdbx_seq_one_letter_code
_entity_poly.pdbx_strand_id
1 'polypeptide(L)'
;MRYGVAARPMRGFTLVEVLVALFILSVLAMLSWRALDGMSRVQTQVFAHSDQTLALQSGLGQWRSDLDAVQENGIYNAMDFDGRVLRITRKAAATGLVDTEGSLQLVAWTLVPANGTMTWQRWASRTFTTRGELRQAWQAAGDWASSGGASASAQIITPVIAATSWQLLYYRNNSWTNPQSSADAATESPNDTGTGTGTPEAAPRTGLQAIPDGVRLALTLASPSGMQGEIVRDWIHPIVGGTQ
;
A
#
# COMPACT_ATOMS: atom_id res chain seq x y z
N MET A 1 90.56 21.19 -4.96
CA MET A 1 89.11 20.88 -4.90
C MET A 1 88.40 21.55 -6.06
N ARG A 2 87.89 20.79 -7.04
CA ARG A 2 86.93 21.27 -8.04
C ARG A 2 85.99 20.11 -8.36
N TYR A 3 84.77 20.17 -7.83
CA TYR A 3 83.68 19.25 -8.19
C TYR A 3 83.16 19.66 -9.59
N GLY A 4 83.46 18.85 -10.61
CA GLY A 4 82.81 18.98 -11.91
C GLY A 4 81.46 18.30 -11.85
N VAL A 5 80.38 19.07 -11.80
CA VAL A 5 79.02 18.56 -11.97
C VAL A 5 78.86 18.13 -13.43
N ALA A 6 78.70 16.82 -13.67
CA ALA A 6 78.35 16.30 -14.98
C ALA A 6 76.91 16.73 -15.32
N ALA A 7 76.75 17.63 -16.29
CA ALA A 7 75.45 17.97 -16.83
C ALA A 7 74.91 16.76 -17.60
N ARG A 8 73.78 16.20 -17.15
CA ARG A 8 73.07 15.14 -17.88
C ARG A 8 72.54 15.71 -19.21
N PRO A 9 72.69 15.01 -20.34
CA PRO A 9 72.05 15.41 -21.58
C PRO A 9 70.52 15.34 -21.41
N MET A 10 69.84 16.46 -21.62
CA MET A 10 68.39 16.47 -21.73
C MET A 10 68.00 15.76 -23.02
N ARG A 11 67.33 14.61 -22.92
CA ARG A 11 66.70 13.94 -24.05
C ARG A 11 65.44 14.74 -24.42
N GLY A 12 65.39 15.28 -25.63
CA GLY A 12 64.20 15.93 -26.17
C GLY A 12 63.11 14.89 -26.49
N PHE A 13 61.86 15.23 -26.18
CA PHE A 13 60.69 14.40 -26.49
C PHE A 13 60.52 14.27 -28.01
N THR A 14 60.31 13.05 -28.52
CA THR A 14 59.97 12.86 -29.94
C THR A 14 58.49 13.14 -30.19
N LEU A 15 58.14 13.61 -31.39
CA LEU A 15 56.75 13.89 -31.78
C LEU A 15 55.85 12.66 -31.59
N VAL A 16 56.38 11.46 -31.87
CA VAL A 16 55.67 10.19 -31.72
C VAL A 16 55.31 9.94 -30.25
N GLU A 17 56.22 10.24 -29.31
CA GLU A 17 56.02 10.01 -27.88
C GLU A 17 54.95 10.94 -27.29
N VAL A 18 54.92 12.20 -27.74
CA VAL A 18 53.85 13.14 -27.38
C VAL A 18 52.50 12.68 -27.94
N LEU A 19 52.46 12.17 -29.18
CA LEU A 19 51.23 11.71 -29.82
C LEU A 19 50.65 10.48 -29.11
N VAL A 20 51.51 9.52 -28.74
CA VAL A 20 51.12 8.34 -27.95
C VAL A 20 50.65 8.74 -26.55
N ALA A 21 51.37 9.65 -25.87
CA ALA A 21 50.97 10.15 -24.57
C ALA A 21 49.60 10.84 -24.61
N LEU A 22 49.36 11.68 -25.62
CA LEU A 22 48.06 12.33 -25.83
C LEU A 22 46.96 11.32 -26.14
N PHE A 23 47.24 10.29 -26.94
CA PHE A 23 46.28 9.23 -27.23
C PHE A 23 45.88 8.48 -25.95
N ILE A 24 46.85 8.04 -25.15
CA ILE A 24 46.59 7.34 -23.88
C ILE A 24 45.80 8.24 -22.93
N LEU A 25 46.22 9.50 -22.76
CA LEU A 25 45.53 10.46 -21.90
C LEU A 25 44.09 10.72 -22.37
N SER A 26 43.86 10.77 -23.69
CA SER A 26 42.51 10.95 -24.25
C SER A 26 41.59 9.75 -23.95
N VAL A 27 42.11 8.53 -24.03
CA VAL A 27 41.35 7.31 -23.70
C VAL A 27 41.04 7.26 -22.20
N LEU A 28 42.02 7.57 -21.35
CA LEU A 28 41.82 7.63 -19.89
C LEU A 28 40.79 8.70 -19.50
N ALA A 29 40.82 9.87 -20.14
CA ALA A 29 39.84 10.93 -19.92
C ALA A 29 38.42 10.49 -20.33
N MET A 30 38.28 9.82 -21.47
CA MET A 30 36.99 9.31 -21.94
C MET A 30 36.43 8.22 -21.03
N LEU A 31 37.27 7.30 -20.57
CA LEU A 31 36.88 6.25 -19.62
C LEU A 31 36.50 6.84 -18.25
N SER A 32 37.21 7.88 -17.78
CA SER A 32 36.89 8.59 -16.54
C SER A 32 35.51 9.25 -16.59
N TRP A 33 35.18 9.92 -17.71
CA TRP A 33 33.85 10.51 -17.91
C TRP A 33 32.74 9.46 -17.91
N ARG A 34 32.99 8.31 -18.58
CA ARG A 34 32.03 7.19 -18.59
C ARG A 34 31.86 6.53 -17.22
N ALA A 35 32.91 6.49 -16.41
CA ALA A 35 32.84 5.99 -15.03
C ALA A 35 32.00 6.92 -14.14
N LEU A 36 32.16 8.24 -14.28
CA LEU A 36 31.36 9.24 -13.58
C LEU A 36 29.87 9.18 -13.98
N ASP A 37 29.58 9.09 -15.28
CA ASP A 37 28.21 8.92 -15.78
C ASP A 37 27.57 7.61 -15.29
N GLY A 38 28.35 6.53 -15.22
CA GLY A 38 27.91 5.25 -14.68
C GLY A 38 27.53 5.34 -13.21
N MET A 39 28.34 6.02 -12.39
CA MET A 39 28.09 6.18 -10.96
C MET A 39 26.83 7.01 -10.68
N SER A 40 26.60 8.08 -11.43
CA SER A 40 25.38 8.91 -11.32
C SER A 40 24.12 8.07 -11.56
N ARG A 41 24.09 7.25 -12.61
CA ARG A 41 22.94 6.39 -12.93
C ARG A 41 22.69 5.33 -11.86
N VAL A 42 23.75 4.71 -11.35
CA VAL A 42 23.66 3.72 -10.27
C VAL A 42 23.13 4.36 -8.99
N GLN A 43 23.59 5.56 -8.64
CA GLN A 43 23.07 6.30 -7.49
C GLN A 43 21.56 6.59 -7.65
N THR A 44 21.12 7.10 -8.80
CA THR A 44 19.70 7.35 -9.07
C THR A 44 18.87 6.07 -8.91
N GLN A 45 19.36 4.93 -9.41
CA GLN A 45 18.68 3.64 -9.28
C GLN A 45 18.58 3.17 -7.82
N VAL A 46 19.65 3.34 -7.03
CA VAL A 46 19.69 2.95 -5.60
C VAL A 46 18.75 3.81 -4.77
N PHE A 47 18.69 5.12 -5.03
CA PHE A 47 17.75 6.01 -4.35
C PHE A 47 16.30 5.67 -4.70
N ALA A 48 15.99 5.46 -5.98
CA ALA A 48 14.64 5.07 -6.40
C ALA A 48 14.18 3.75 -5.73
N HIS A 49 15.07 2.76 -5.63
CA HIS A 49 14.76 1.49 -4.96
C HIS A 49 14.51 1.66 -3.45
N SER A 50 15.30 2.52 -2.79
CA SER A 50 15.13 2.83 -1.37
C SER A 50 13.79 3.53 -1.11
N ASP A 51 13.45 4.53 -1.93
CA ASP A 51 12.19 5.27 -1.84
C ASP A 51 10.98 4.35 -2.06
N GLN A 52 11.06 3.45 -3.04
CA GLN A 52 10.01 2.46 -3.30
C GLN A 52 9.83 1.50 -2.12
N THR A 53 10.93 1.08 -1.48
CA THR A 53 10.88 0.21 -0.29
C THR A 53 10.21 0.93 0.88
N LEU A 54 10.55 2.20 1.10
CA LEU A 54 9.92 3.02 2.14
C LEU A 54 8.43 3.26 1.85
N ALA A 55 8.07 3.55 0.59
CA ALA A 55 6.69 3.72 0.17
C ALA A 55 5.87 2.44 0.41
N LEU A 56 6.43 1.27 0.08
CA LEU A 56 5.81 -0.02 0.33
C LEU A 56 5.64 -0.28 1.84
N GLN A 57 6.68 -0.06 2.65
CA GLN A 57 6.61 -0.24 4.11
C GLN A 57 5.58 0.69 4.75
N SER A 58 5.58 1.97 4.35
CA SER A 58 4.60 2.97 4.79
C SER A 58 3.19 2.56 4.39
N GLY A 59 2.98 2.14 3.14
CA GLY A 59 1.67 1.70 2.65
C GLY A 59 1.17 0.42 3.32
N LEU A 60 2.04 -0.55 3.59
CA LEU A 60 1.68 -1.75 4.37
C LEU A 60 1.38 -1.41 5.84
N GLY A 61 2.09 -0.44 6.42
CA GLY A 61 1.78 0.11 7.74
C GLY A 61 0.42 0.80 7.78
N GLN A 62 0.12 1.61 6.75
CA GLN A 62 -1.18 2.27 6.60
C GLN A 62 -2.32 1.27 6.41
N TRP A 63 -2.10 0.24 5.58
CA TRP A 63 -3.03 -0.87 5.39
C TRP A 63 -3.37 -1.55 6.71
N ARG A 64 -2.34 -1.90 7.50
CA ARG A 64 -2.53 -2.48 8.83
C ARG A 64 -3.29 -1.52 9.75
N SER A 65 -2.94 -0.24 9.78
CA SER A 65 -3.60 0.77 10.62
C SER A 65 -5.08 0.98 10.27
N ASP A 66 -5.45 0.81 9.00
CA ASP A 66 -6.85 0.85 8.58
C ASP A 66 -7.63 -0.35 9.11
N LEU A 67 -7.05 -1.56 9.05
CA LEU A 67 -7.64 -2.78 9.56
C LEU A 67 -7.73 -2.78 11.11
N ASP A 68 -6.65 -2.37 11.79
CA ASP A 68 -6.60 -2.27 13.26
C ASP A 68 -7.67 -1.30 13.82
N ALA A 69 -8.11 -0.33 13.01
CA ALA A 69 -9.09 0.68 13.40
C ALA A 69 -10.51 0.40 12.90
N VAL A 70 -10.78 -0.78 12.34
CA VAL A 70 -12.09 -1.12 11.79
C VAL A 70 -13.20 -0.97 12.84
N GLN A 71 -14.35 -0.44 12.42
CA GLN A 71 -15.48 -0.16 13.30
C GLN A 71 -16.79 -0.47 12.60
N GLU A 72 -17.70 -1.14 13.31
CA GLU A 72 -19.05 -1.38 12.84
C GLU A 72 -19.85 -0.08 12.74
N ASN A 73 -20.73 0.00 11.73
CA ASN A 73 -21.51 1.20 11.44
C ASN A 73 -23.03 0.95 11.40
N GLY A 74 -23.48 -0.31 11.49
CA GLY A 74 -24.89 -0.69 11.53
C GLY A 74 -25.69 -0.49 10.22
N ILE A 75 -25.05 -0.14 9.11
CA ILE A 75 -25.68 0.05 7.78
C ILE A 75 -25.06 -0.85 6.72
N TYR A 76 -23.73 -0.87 6.65
CA TYR A 76 -22.94 -1.64 5.70
C TYR A 76 -21.99 -2.55 6.47
N ASN A 77 -21.48 -3.59 5.80
CA ASN A 77 -20.40 -4.41 6.36
C ASN A 77 -19.22 -3.49 6.71
N ALA A 78 -18.67 -3.67 7.92
CA ALA A 78 -17.55 -2.84 8.37
C ALA A 78 -16.33 -2.97 7.45
N MET A 79 -16.12 -4.18 6.93
CA MET A 79 -15.27 -4.47 5.78
C MET A 79 -16.09 -5.07 4.65
N ASP A 80 -16.00 -4.47 3.48
CA ASP A 80 -16.71 -4.90 2.28
C ASP A 80 -15.76 -4.97 1.10
N PHE A 81 -15.54 -6.17 0.57
CA PHE A 81 -14.76 -6.37 -0.63
C PHE A 81 -15.67 -6.85 -1.76
N ASP A 82 -15.80 -6.04 -2.80
CA ASP A 82 -16.65 -6.35 -3.96
C ASP A 82 -15.89 -7.04 -5.12
N GLY A 83 -14.66 -7.50 -4.87
CA GLY A 83 -13.78 -8.09 -5.88
C GLY A 83 -12.87 -7.07 -6.57
N ARG A 84 -13.16 -5.78 -6.45
CA ARG A 84 -12.36 -4.69 -7.02
C ARG A 84 -11.90 -3.69 -5.98
N VAL A 85 -12.77 -3.30 -5.05
CA VAL A 85 -12.46 -2.34 -3.99
C VAL A 85 -12.80 -2.94 -2.64
N LEU A 86 -11.86 -2.78 -1.70
CA LEU A 86 -12.12 -3.05 -0.28
C LEU A 86 -12.48 -1.73 0.39
N ARG A 87 -13.68 -1.64 0.94
CA ARG A 87 -14.12 -0.54 1.79
C ARG A 87 -13.99 -0.95 3.25
N ILE A 88 -13.46 -0.06 4.08
CA ILE A 88 -13.29 -0.25 5.51
C ILE A 88 -13.87 0.98 6.21
N THR A 89 -14.90 0.78 7.03
CA THR A 89 -15.31 1.81 7.99
C THR A 89 -14.42 1.68 9.21
N ARG A 90 -13.77 2.77 9.59
CA ARG A 90 -12.79 2.80 10.69
C ARG A 90 -13.03 3.97 11.62
N LYS A 91 -12.51 3.87 12.84
CA LYS A 91 -12.38 5.03 13.73
C LYS A 91 -11.51 6.09 13.05
N ALA A 92 -11.96 7.33 13.05
CA ALA A 92 -11.14 8.43 12.53
C ALA A 92 -9.88 8.60 13.40
N ALA A 93 -8.74 8.85 12.75
CA ALA A 93 -7.54 9.24 13.47
C ALA A 93 -7.75 10.63 14.08
N ALA A 94 -7.33 10.80 15.33
CA ALA A 94 -7.28 12.10 15.97
C ALA A 94 -6.38 13.04 15.14
N THR A 95 -6.93 14.11 14.60
CA THR A 95 -6.18 15.10 13.78
C THR A 95 -5.88 16.37 14.56
N GLY A 96 -6.21 16.41 15.86
CA GLY A 96 -5.76 17.43 16.81
C GLY A 96 -6.41 18.80 16.66
N LEU A 97 -7.24 19.02 15.63
CA LEU A 97 -7.91 20.31 15.37
C LEU A 97 -9.37 20.33 15.83
N VAL A 98 -10.11 19.22 15.70
CA VAL A 98 -11.39 18.94 16.34
C VAL A 98 -11.57 17.43 16.33
N ASP A 99 -11.22 16.75 17.42
CA ASP A 99 -11.53 15.32 17.55
C ASP A 99 -12.95 15.21 18.09
N THR A 100 -13.92 15.03 17.18
CA THR A 100 -15.26 14.59 17.61
C THR A 100 -15.13 13.14 18.04
N GLU A 101 -15.29 12.90 19.34
CA GLU A 101 -15.29 11.56 19.91
C GLU A 101 -16.31 10.68 19.14
N GLY A 102 -15.85 9.50 18.70
CA GLY A 102 -16.67 8.60 17.90
C GLY A 102 -16.82 8.95 16.42
N SER A 103 -16.11 9.95 15.89
CA SER A 103 -16.08 10.18 14.44
C SER A 103 -15.48 8.98 13.68
N LEU A 104 -16.11 8.66 12.56
CA LEU A 104 -15.73 7.56 11.69
C LEU A 104 -15.16 8.10 10.39
N GLN A 105 -14.41 7.25 9.69
CA GLN A 105 -13.91 7.51 8.35
C GLN A 105 -14.12 6.27 7.50
N LEU A 106 -14.41 6.46 6.21
CA LEU A 106 -14.44 5.38 5.24
C LEU A 106 -13.15 5.46 4.44
N VAL A 107 -12.44 4.35 4.39
CA VAL A 107 -11.26 4.20 3.56
C VAL A 107 -11.51 3.10 2.54
N ALA A 108 -10.90 3.24 1.38
CA ALA A 108 -11.05 2.28 0.31
C ALA A 108 -9.69 1.96 -0.31
N TRP A 109 -9.46 0.70 -0.59
CA TRP A 109 -8.26 0.20 -1.24
C TRP A 109 -8.63 -0.39 -2.59
N THR A 110 -7.82 -0.11 -3.61
CA THR A 110 -8.05 -0.61 -4.97
C THR A 110 -6.75 -0.75 -5.74
N LEU A 111 -6.75 -1.62 -6.76
CA LEU A 111 -5.73 -1.67 -7.79
C LEU A 111 -6.27 -0.98 -9.04
N VAL A 112 -5.71 0.19 -9.39
CA VAL A 112 -6.21 1.04 -10.48
C VAL A 112 -5.08 1.49 -11.40
N PRO A 113 -5.36 1.77 -12.68
CA PRO A 113 -4.38 2.33 -13.59
C PRO A 113 -4.01 3.75 -13.16
N ALA A 114 -2.71 4.02 -12.98
CA ALA A 114 -2.18 5.36 -12.73
C ALA A 114 -0.84 5.51 -13.48
N ASN A 115 -0.69 6.61 -14.23
CA ASN A 115 0.52 6.91 -15.00
C ASN A 115 1.01 5.74 -15.89
N GLY A 116 0.07 5.01 -16.51
CA GLY A 116 0.38 3.89 -17.42
C GLY A 116 0.72 2.56 -16.73
N THR A 117 0.67 2.46 -15.40
CA THR A 117 0.88 1.21 -14.65
C THR A 117 -0.24 0.98 -13.63
N MET A 118 -0.58 -0.27 -13.36
CA MET A 118 -1.48 -0.60 -12.26
C MET A 118 -0.81 -0.26 -10.91
N THR A 119 -1.49 0.54 -10.11
CA THR A 119 -0.99 1.06 -8.84
C THR A 119 -1.99 0.72 -7.75
N TRP A 120 -1.52 0.11 -6.67
CA TRP A 120 -2.31 -0.10 -5.49
C TRP A 120 -2.44 1.23 -4.75
N GLN A 121 -3.68 1.67 -4.55
CA GLN A 121 -3.99 3.00 -4.02
C GLN A 121 -4.95 2.91 -2.85
N ARG A 122 -4.83 3.92 -1.97
CA ARG A 122 -5.75 4.18 -0.87
C ARG A 122 -6.53 5.46 -1.13
N TRP A 123 -7.82 5.40 -0.90
CA TRP A 123 -8.74 6.52 -0.84
C TRP A 123 -9.26 6.69 0.58
N ALA A 124 -9.45 7.93 1.02
CA ALA A 124 -10.10 8.22 2.28
C ALA A 124 -11.13 9.34 2.16
N SER A 125 -12.27 9.13 2.82
CA SER A 125 -13.33 10.12 2.95
C SER A 125 -12.99 11.19 4.00
N ARG A 126 -13.86 12.21 4.06
CA ARG A 126 -14.01 13.04 5.25
C ARG A 126 -14.42 12.18 6.44
N THR A 127 -14.10 12.65 7.63
CA THR A 127 -14.70 12.09 8.83
C THR A 127 -16.20 12.39 8.82
N PHE A 128 -16.99 11.47 9.36
CA PHE A 128 -18.43 11.57 9.43
C PHE A 128 -18.95 11.05 10.76
N THR A 129 -20.13 11.52 11.13
CA THR A 129 -20.85 11.08 12.34
C THR A 129 -22.28 10.67 12.03
N THR A 130 -22.79 10.98 10.83
CA THR A 130 -24.17 10.70 10.44
C THR A 130 -24.29 9.55 9.46
N ARG A 131 -25.46 8.89 9.47
CA ARG A 131 -25.82 7.83 8.51
C ARG A 131 -25.90 8.34 7.07
N GLY A 132 -26.23 9.61 6.86
CA GLY A 132 -26.31 10.23 5.53
C GLY A 132 -24.93 10.38 4.90
N GLU A 133 -23.98 10.92 5.66
CA GLU A 133 -22.59 11.08 5.23
C GLU A 133 -21.92 9.73 4.97
N LEU A 134 -22.20 8.70 5.78
CA LEU A 134 -21.73 7.34 5.51
C LEU A 134 -22.18 6.83 4.14
N ARG A 135 -23.47 6.98 3.79
CA ARG A 135 -23.98 6.56 2.48
C ARG A 135 -23.29 7.31 1.34
N GLN A 136 -23.07 8.61 1.51
CA GLN A 136 -22.37 9.43 0.52
C GLN A 136 -20.91 8.98 0.36
N ALA A 137 -20.19 8.76 1.46
CA ALA A 137 -18.81 8.27 1.44
C ALA A 137 -18.73 6.90 0.77
N TRP A 138 -19.68 6.01 1.04
CA TRP A 138 -19.75 4.67 0.45
C TRP A 138 -19.89 4.70 -1.07
N GLN A 139 -20.80 5.53 -1.57
CA GLN A 139 -20.99 5.76 -3.01
C GLN A 139 -19.73 6.35 -3.64
N ALA A 140 -19.17 7.41 -3.02
CA ALA A 140 -17.97 8.06 -3.52
C ALA A 140 -16.77 7.11 -3.63
N ALA A 141 -16.60 6.18 -2.69
CA ALA A 141 -15.57 5.15 -2.75
C ALA A 141 -15.75 4.20 -3.95
N GLY A 142 -16.99 3.79 -4.23
CA GLY A 142 -17.32 2.97 -5.39
C GLY A 142 -17.08 3.70 -6.71
N ASP A 143 -17.54 4.95 -6.81
CA ASP A 143 -17.37 5.78 -8.00
C ASP A 143 -15.88 6.00 -8.28
N TRP A 144 -15.09 6.33 -7.25
CA TRP A 144 -13.64 6.49 -7.35
C TRP A 144 -12.93 5.24 -7.86
N ALA A 145 -13.25 4.07 -7.32
CA ALA A 145 -12.65 2.81 -7.78
C ALA A 145 -13.05 2.49 -9.23
N SER A 146 -14.29 2.82 -9.63
CA SER A 146 -14.77 2.58 -10.99
C SER A 146 -14.19 3.53 -12.04
N SER A 147 -13.81 4.75 -11.64
CA SER A 147 -13.20 5.75 -12.53
C SER A 147 -11.69 5.59 -12.70
N GLY A 148 -11.12 4.47 -12.24
CA GLY A 148 -9.68 4.24 -12.32
C GLY A 148 -8.88 5.12 -11.36
N GLY A 149 -9.48 5.55 -10.26
CA GLY A 149 -8.81 6.34 -9.24
C GLY A 149 -8.74 7.86 -9.50
N ALA A 150 -9.38 8.35 -10.56
CA ALA A 150 -9.28 9.74 -11.01
C ALA A 150 -10.38 10.69 -10.46
N SER A 151 -11.29 10.21 -9.60
CA SER A 151 -12.47 10.99 -9.17
C SER A 151 -12.15 12.19 -8.27
N ALA A 152 -12.78 13.34 -8.55
CA ALA A 152 -12.73 14.58 -7.78
C ALA A 152 -13.47 14.54 -6.42
N SER A 153 -14.23 13.48 -6.15
CA SER A 153 -14.90 13.27 -4.85
C SER A 153 -13.99 12.68 -3.78
N ALA A 154 -12.78 12.27 -4.16
CA ALA A 154 -11.77 11.83 -3.22
C ALA A 154 -11.20 12.99 -2.42
N GLN A 155 -11.17 12.85 -1.10
CA GLN A 155 -10.52 13.86 -0.28
C GLN A 155 -9.02 13.64 -0.20
N ILE A 156 -8.58 12.38 -0.04
CA ILE A 156 -7.17 12.02 0.01
C ILE A 156 -6.99 10.73 -0.79
N ILE A 157 -6.18 10.80 -1.86
CA ILE A 157 -5.72 9.65 -2.64
C ILE A 157 -4.23 9.49 -2.37
N THR A 158 -3.82 8.30 -1.94
CA THR A 158 -2.42 7.96 -1.67
C THR A 158 -2.01 6.78 -2.54
N PRO A 159 -1.18 7.00 -3.58
CA PRO A 159 -0.57 5.90 -4.30
C PRO A 159 0.47 5.21 -3.40
N VAL A 160 0.44 3.88 -3.36
CA VAL A 160 1.37 3.10 -2.53
C VAL A 160 2.48 2.49 -3.36
N ILE A 161 2.14 1.59 -4.29
CA ILE A 161 3.13 0.85 -5.08
C ILE A 161 2.52 0.36 -6.38
N ALA A 162 3.34 0.21 -7.42
CA ALA A 162 2.91 -0.44 -8.65
C ALA A 162 2.83 -1.96 -8.46
N ALA A 163 1.69 -2.54 -8.86
CA ALA A 163 1.38 -3.95 -8.67
C ALA A 163 0.59 -4.47 -9.87
N THR A 164 0.77 -5.74 -10.23
CA THR A 164 0.05 -6.40 -11.33
C THR A 164 -1.15 -7.19 -10.85
N SER A 165 -1.15 -7.61 -9.58
CA SER A 165 -2.22 -8.39 -8.97
C SER A 165 -2.43 -7.99 -7.51
N TRP A 166 -3.68 -8.05 -7.08
CA TRP A 166 -4.11 -7.87 -5.69
C TRP A 166 -5.19 -8.89 -5.37
N GLN A 167 -4.99 -9.67 -4.31
CA GLN A 167 -5.96 -10.63 -3.80
C GLN A 167 -6.13 -10.49 -2.29
N LEU A 168 -7.35 -10.79 -1.83
CA LEU A 168 -7.72 -10.83 -0.42
C LEU A 168 -8.33 -12.18 -0.07
N LEU A 169 -7.97 -12.69 1.11
CA LEU A 169 -8.66 -13.80 1.77
C LEU A 169 -9.04 -13.38 3.17
N TYR A 170 -10.19 -13.86 3.64
CA TYR A 170 -10.65 -13.69 5.01
C TYR A 170 -10.49 -15.00 5.77
N TYR A 171 -9.97 -14.91 6.99
CA TYR A 171 -9.95 -16.04 7.91
C TYR A 171 -11.25 -16.02 8.70
N ARG A 172 -12.07 -17.06 8.53
CA ARG A 172 -13.40 -17.22 9.16
C ARG A 172 -13.62 -18.71 9.40
N ASN A 173 -14.27 -19.07 10.51
CA ASN A 173 -14.61 -20.47 10.81
C ASN A 173 -13.42 -21.44 10.64
N ASN A 174 -12.25 -21.01 11.10
CA ASN A 174 -11.00 -21.77 11.04
C ASN A 174 -10.50 -22.12 9.61
N SER A 175 -10.87 -21.33 8.60
CA SER A 175 -10.40 -21.48 7.22
C SER A 175 -10.18 -20.13 6.53
N TRP A 176 -9.27 -20.11 5.56
CA TRP A 176 -9.14 -19.00 4.62
C TRP A 176 -10.18 -19.14 3.52
N THR A 177 -10.99 -18.11 3.30
CA THR A 177 -12.04 -18.08 2.28
C THR A 177 -12.00 -16.77 1.49
N ASN A 178 -12.59 -16.78 0.29
CA ASN A 178 -12.76 -15.56 -0.48
C ASN A 178 -13.76 -14.64 0.26
N PRO A 179 -13.50 -13.33 0.39
CA PRO A 179 -14.42 -12.38 1.01
C PRO A 179 -15.85 -12.42 0.46
N GLN A 180 -16.02 -12.75 -0.82
CA GLN A 180 -17.30 -12.81 -1.52
C GLN A 180 -18.00 -14.18 -1.40
N SER A 181 -17.31 -15.19 -0.84
CA SER A 181 -17.96 -16.44 -0.47
C SER A 181 -18.91 -16.18 0.69
N SER A 182 -20.12 -16.75 0.63
CA SER A 182 -21.07 -16.71 1.74
C SER A 182 -20.39 -17.24 3.01
N ALA A 183 -20.16 -16.36 3.98
CA ALA A 183 -19.97 -16.79 5.36
C ALA A 183 -21.35 -17.15 5.89
N ASP A 184 -21.51 -18.31 6.51
CA ASP A 184 -22.71 -18.64 7.28
C ASP A 184 -23.03 -17.45 8.19
N ALA A 185 -24.20 -16.85 7.99
CA ALA A 185 -24.70 -15.79 8.85
C ALA A 185 -24.68 -16.32 10.29
N ALA A 186 -24.13 -15.53 11.21
CA ALA A 186 -23.83 -15.93 12.58
C ALA A 186 -24.88 -16.89 13.18
N THR A 187 -24.37 -18.03 13.65
CA THR A 187 -25.08 -19.14 14.28
C THR A 187 -25.98 -18.64 15.41
N GLU A 188 -27.19 -19.17 15.41
CA GLU A 188 -28.24 -19.00 16.40
C GLU A 188 -27.70 -19.11 17.84
N SER A 189 -28.07 -18.18 18.71
CA SER A 189 -27.78 -18.26 20.13
C SER A 189 -28.63 -19.38 20.75
N PRO A 190 -28.04 -20.43 21.36
CA PRO A 190 -28.80 -21.52 21.95
C PRO A 190 -29.23 -21.13 23.36
N ASN A 191 -30.29 -20.34 23.48
CA ASN A 191 -31.07 -20.34 24.72
C ASN A 191 -32.50 -19.86 24.47
N ASP A 192 -33.38 -20.78 24.06
CA ASP A 192 -34.76 -20.73 24.53
C ASP A 192 -35.28 -22.16 24.73
N THR A 193 -35.29 -22.57 26.00
CA THR A 193 -36.02 -23.76 26.44
C THR A 193 -37.47 -23.31 26.65
N GLY A 194 -38.28 -23.38 25.60
CA GLY A 194 -39.64 -22.84 25.63
C GLY A 194 -40.63 -23.62 24.77
N THR A 195 -41.34 -24.58 25.36
CA THR A 195 -42.64 -25.05 24.90
C THR A 195 -43.59 -23.87 24.73
N GLY A 196 -43.97 -23.51 23.51
CA GLY A 196 -44.94 -22.44 23.26
C GLY A 196 -45.30 -22.33 21.79
N THR A 197 -46.56 -22.65 21.46
CA THR A 197 -47.19 -22.32 20.18
C THR A 197 -47.29 -20.81 20.03
N GLY A 198 -46.32 -20.22 19.34
CA GLY A 198 -46.35 -18.83 18.89
C GLY A 198 -45.65 -18.76 17.54
N THR A 199 -46.33 -18.20 16.55
CA THR A 199 -45.78 -17.88 15.22
C THR A 199 -44.40 -17.23 15.40
N PRO A 200 -43.34 -17.67 14.69
CA PRO A 200 -42.04 -17.02 14.83
C PRO A 200 -42.15 -15.63 14.22
N GLU A 201 -42.33 -14.62 15.08
CA GLU A 201 -42.08 -13.23 14.73
C GLU A 201 -40.58 -13.12 14.51
N ALA A 202 -40.17 -13.20 13.24
CA ALA A 202 -38.80 -13.02 12.83
C ALA A 202 -38.38 -11.60 13.19
N ALA A 203 -37.65 -11.45 14.31
CA ALA A 203 -36.88 -10.26 14.59
C ALA A 203 -36.06 -9.92 13.32
N PRO A 204 -36.02 -8.65 12.87
CA PRO A 204 -35.32 -8.31 11.65
C PRO A 204 -33.83 -8.61 11.82
N ARG A 205 -33.36 -9.66 11.16
CA ARG A 205 -31.93 -9.98 11.04
C ARG A 205 -31.30 -8.88 10.20
N THR A 206 -30.56 -7.96 10.80
CA THR A 206 -29.62 -7.13 10.04
C THR A 206 -28.52 -8.06 9.52
N GLY A 207 -28.64 -8.49 8.26
CA GLY A 207 -27.72 -9.43 7.58
C GLY A 207 -26.32 -8.87 7.29
N LEU A 208 -25.74 -8.09 8.20
CA LEU A 208 -24.37 -7.61 8.12
C LEU A 208 -23.41 -8.73 8.51
N GLN A 209 -22.32 -8.88 7.78
CA GLN A 209 -21.27 -9.84 8.08
C GLN A 209 -20.41 -9.35 9.24
N ALA A 210 -20.09 -10.28 10.15
CA ALA A 210 -19.10 -10.03 11.20
C ALA A 210 -17.72 -9.70 10.58
N ILE A 211 -16.95 -8.88 11.30
CA ILE A 211 -15.55 -8.62 10.99
C ILE A 211 -14.79 -9.97 10.99
N PRO A 212 -14.04 -10.32 9.92
CA PRO A 212 -13.28 -11.56 9.88
C PRO A 212 -12.16 -11.59 10.94
N ASP A 213 -11.85 -12.77 11.45
CA ASP A 213 -10.79 -12.99 12.45
C ASP A 213 -9.39 -12.69 11.89
N GLY A 214 -9.25 -12.69 10.56
CA GLY A 214 -8.03 -12.28 9.89
C GLY A 214 -8.23 -11.92 8.42
N VAL A 215 -7.27 -11.19 7.88
CA VAL A 215 -7.24 -10.76 6.48
C VAL A 215 -5.85 -11.06 5.93
N ARG A 216 -5.79 -11.79 4.81
CA ARG A 216 -4.56 -12.00 4.05
C ARG A 216 -4.59 -11.11 2.82
N LEU A 217 -3.56 -10.29 2.69
CA LEU A 217 -3.25 -9.48 1.53
C LEU A 217 -2.17 -10.19 0.71
N ALA A 218 -2.45 -10.48 -0.56
CA ALA A 218 -1.44 -10.90 -1.52
C ALA A 218 -1.31 -9.85 -2.64
N LEU A 219 -0.10 -9.34 -2.86
CA LEU A 219 0.22 -8.34 -3.88
C LEU A 219 1.37 -8.83 -4.74
N THR A 220 1.18 -8.85 -6.06
CA THR A 220 2.28 -9.09 -7.01
C THR A 220 2.82 -7.75 -7.48
N LEU A 221 4.06 -7.43 -7.13
CA LEU A 221 4.67 -6.15 -7.49
C LEU A 221 5.03 -6.08 -8.97
N ALA A 222 4.85 -4.92 -9.59
CA ALA A 222 5.21 -4.70 -10.98
C ALA A 222 6.72 -4.41 -11.13
N SER A 223 7.36 -4.89 -12.19
CA SER A 223 8.78 -4.65 -12.48
C SER A 223 9.25 -3.18 -12.53
N PRO A 224 8.48 -2.16 -12.99
CA PRO A 224 8.92 -0.76 -12.91
C PRO A 224 9.12 -0.26 -11.47
N SER A 225 8.64 -1.00 -10.47
CA SER A 225 8.81 -0.67 -9.04
C SER A 225 10.19 -1.00 -8.49
N GLY A 226 11.16 -1.43 -9.32
CA GLY A 226 12.50 -1.86 -8.86
C GLY A 226 12.50 -3.07 -7.91
N MET A 227 11.31 -3.59 -7.56
CA MET A 227 11.01 -4.73 -6.70
C MET A 227 10.10 -5.67 -7.48
N GLN A 228 10.39 -6.96 -7.43
CA GLN A 228 9.63 -8.00 -8.14
C GLN A 228 9.27 -9.11 -7.17
N GLY A 229 8.13 -9.75 -7.43
CA GLY A 229 7.66 -10.90 -6.67
C GLY A 229 6.33 -10.65 -5.96
N GLU A 230 5.91 -11.66 -5.22
CA GLU A 230 4.68 -11.66 -4.44
C GLU A 230 4.97 -11.32 -2.98
N ILE A 231 4.15 -10.43 -2.43
CA ILE A 231 4.14 -10.06 -1.02
C ILE A 231 2.84 -10.57 -0.42
N VAL A 232 2.97 -11.43 0.60
CA VAL A 232 1.85 -11.88 1.42
C VAL A 232 1.95 -11.23 2.80
N ARG A 233 0.85 -10.68 3.28
CA ARG A 233 0.72 -10.10 4.63
C ARG A 233 -0.57 -10.55 5.27
N ASP A 234 -0.42 -11.13 6.45
CA ASP A 234 -1.55 -11.56 7.26
C ASP A 234 -1.78 -10.54 8.38
N TRP A 235 -3.04 -10.20 8.58
CA TRP A 235 -3.53 -9.43 9.70
C TRP A 235 -4.49 -10.30 10.50
N ILE A 236 -4.44 -10.16 11.83
CA ILE A 236 -5.31 -10.84 12.77
C ILE A 236 -6.12 -9.75 13.45
N HIS A 237 -7.43 -9.94 13.50
CA HIS A 237 -8.33 -9.01 14.18
C HIS A 237 -7.98 -8.98 15.68
N PRO A 238 -7.60 -7.81 16.22
CA PRO A 238 -7.31 -7.71 17.64
C PRO A 238 -8.58 -8.03 18.43
N ILE A 239 -8.56 -9.13 19.17
CA ILE A 239 -9.58 -9.38 20.19
C ILE A 239 -9.31 -8.37 21.28
N VAL A 240 -10.15 -7.35 21.40
CA VAL A 240 -10.12 -6.46 22.56
C VAL A 240 -10.50 -7.33 23.75
N GLY A 241 -9.48 -7.79 24.49
CA GLY A 241 -9.67 -8.65 25.65
C GLY A 241 -10.66 -7.99 26.62
N GLY A 242 -11.69 -8.74 26.99
CA GLY A 242 -12.60 -8.35 28.06
C GLY A 242 -11.77 -7.97 29.28
N THR A 243 -12.02 -6.78 29.80
CA THR A 243 -11.60 -6.37 31.13
C THR A 243 -12.01 -7.45 32.12
N GLN A 244 -11.02 -8.10 32.75
CA GLN A 244 -11.17 -8.66 34.09
C GLN A 244 -10.97 -7.53 35.09
#